data_AF-A0A930TYB8-F1
#
_entry.id   AF-A0A930TYB8-F1
#
_cell.length_a   1.000
_cell.length_b   1.000
_cell.length_c   1.000
_cell.angle_alpha   90.00
_cell.angle_beta   90.00
_cell.angle_gamma   90.00
#
_symmetry.space_group_name_H-M   'P 1'
#
loop_
_entity.id
_entity.type
_entity.pdbx_description
1 polymer ?
#
loop_
_entity_poly.entity_id
_entity_poly.type
_entity_poly.pdbx_seq_one_letter_code
_entity_poly.pdbx_strand_id
1 'polypeptide(L)'
;MAKKQRFPHLLGSKWTSLQTTWGWRHFQVVNRKNEQGWVFAELVASCDPTVRFWLNANALKDRHLWQAGWKTREAMRSLQPPSDVLMDELDEPSQEVG
;
A
#
# COMPACT_ATOMS: atom_id res chain seq x y z
N MET A 1 29.91 15.38 -11.07
CA MET A 1 28.43 15.43 -11.10
C MET A 1 27.88 14.39 -10.14
N ALA A 2 27.18 14.80 -9.08
CA ALA A 2 26.60 13.86 -8.11
C ALA A 2 25.46 13.09 -8.79
N LYS A 3 25.65 11.78 -9.01
CA LYS A 3 24.60 10.90 -9.54
C LYS A 3 23.42 10.96 -8.57
N LYS A 4 22.35 11.65 -8.98
CA LYS A 4 21.12 11.85 -8.21
C LYS A 4 20.64 10.48 -7.74
N GLN A 5 20.84 10.18 -6.46
CA GLN A 5 20.52 8.87 -5.91
C GLN A 5 19.01 8.67 -6.06
N ARG A 6 18.62 7.65 -6.82
CA ARG A 6 17.21 7.24 -6.90
C ARG A 6 16.86 6.69 -5.52
N PHE A 7 15.96 7.38 -4.82
CA PHE A 7 15.48 7.07 -3.47
C PHE A 7 16.51 7.26 -2.32
N PRO A 8 16.90 8.51 -2.00
CA PRO A 8 17.87 8.77 -0.93
C PRO A 8 17.35 8.33 0.45
N HIS A 9 16.05 8.47 0.72
CA HIS A 9 15.43 8.22 2.03
C HIS A 9 14.73 6.85 2.16
N LEU A 10 14.86 5.96 1.16
CA LEU A 10 14.08 4.71 1.16
C LEU A 10 14.51 3.73 2.26
N LEU A 11 15.80 3.68 2.58
CA LEU A 11 16.30 2.85 3.66
C LEU A 11 15.89 3.46 5.01
N GLY A 12 15.23 2.68 5.86
CA GLY A 12 14.61 3.16 7.10
C GLY A 12 13.23 3.81 6.92
N SER A 13 12.70 3.89 5.68
CA SER A 13 11.34 4.37 5.46
C SER A 13 10.30 3.40 6.03
N LYS A 14 9.24 3.97 6.61
CA LYS A 14 8.11 3.24 7.17
C LYS A 14 6.96 3.24 6.17
N TRP A 15 6.29 2.10 6.04
CA TRP A 15 5.23 1.90 5.07
C TRP A 15 4.09 1.12 5.68
N THR A 16 2.88 1.49 5.28
CA THR A 16 1.65 0.79 5.65
C THR A 16 1.02 0.20 4.40
N SER A 17 0.86 -1.13 4.38
CA SER A 17 0.13 -1.83 3.34
C SER A 17 -1.37 -1.71 3.58
N LEU A 18 -2.10 -1.27 2.56
CA LEU A 18 -3.56 -1.20 2.58
C LEU A 18 -4.18 -2.60 2.49
N GLN A 19 -3.46 -3.55 1.88
CA GLN A 19 -3.85 -4.94 1.77
C GLN A 19 -3.10 -5.80 2.79
N THR A 20 -3.81 -6.69 3.48
CA THR A 20 -3.20 -7.57 4.48
C THR A 20 -2.14 -8.45 3.80
N THR A 21 -0.86 -8.20 4.08
CA THR A 21 0.26 -8.93 3.47
C THR A 21 0.86 -9.84 4.54
N TRP A 22 0.72 -11.15 4.41
CA TRP A 22 1.12 -12.14 5.45
C TRP A 22 0.51 -11.87 6.84
N GLY A 23 -0.71 -11.35 6.90
CA GLY A 23 -1.36 -10.98 8.17
C GLY A 23 -0.95 -9.62 8.73
N TRP A 24 0.08 -8.98 8.16
CA TRP A 24 0.62 -7.72 8.63
C TRP A 24 0.32 -6.57 7.66
N ARG A 25 0.33 -5.35 8.21
CA ARG A 25 0.13 -4.10 7.45
C ARG A 25 1.27 -3.13 7.64
N HIS A 26 2.05 -3.25 8.71
CA HIS A 26 3.10 -2.30 9.07
C HIS A 26 4.47 -2.87 8.74
N PHE A 27 5.17 -2.21 7.82
CA PHE A 27 6.47 -2.64 7.33
C PHE A 27 7.49 -1.51 7.34
N GLN A 28 8.75 -1.85 7.60
CA GLN A 28 9.87 -0.93 7.52
C GLN A 28 10.88 -1.44 6.50
N VAL A 29 11.41 -0.53 5.68
CA VAL A 29 12.50 -0.85 4.77
C VAL A 29 13.79 -0.95 5.56
N VAL A 30 14.40 -2.13 5.60
CA VAL A 30 15.70 -2.34 6.26
C VAL A 30 16.86 -2.33 5.28
N ASN A 31 16.59 -2.67 4.01
CA ASN A 31 17.63 -2.77 3.00
C ASN A 31 17.14 -2.31 1.63
N ARG A 32 18.08 -1.97 0.75
CA ARG A 32 17.80 -1.66 -0.65
C ARG A 32 18.86 -2.26 -1.55
N LYS A 33 18.43 -2.82 -2.68
CA LYS A 33 19.33 -3.37 -3.70
C LYS A 33 19.01 -2.72 -5.03
N ASN A 34 20.01 -2.25 -5.76
CA ASN A 34 19.81 -1.86 -7.15
C ASN A 34 20.33 -2.98 -8.05
N GLU A 35 19.49 -3.46 -8.96
CA GLU A 35 19.85 -4.55 -9.87
C GLU A 35 19.39 -4.16 -11.27
N GLN A 36 20.35 -4.03 -12.20
CA GLN A 36 20.08 -3.72 -13.62
C GLN A 36 19.10 -2.55 -13.88
N GLY A 37 19.19 -1.49 -13.07
CA GLY A 37 18.35 -0.29 -13.22
C GLY A 37 17.03 -0.32 -12.43
N TRP A 38 16.68 -1.46 -11.83
CA TRP A 38 15.58 -1.59 -10.88
C TRP A 38 16.09 -1.40 -9.45
N VAL A 39 15.20 -0.92 -8.58
CA VAL A 39 15.47 -0.77 -7.16
C VAL A 39 14.53 -1.70 -6.42
N PHE A 40 15.07 -2.58 -5.61
CA PHE A 40 14.33 -3.43 -4.69
C PHE A 40 14.50 -2.93 -3.27
N ALA A 41 13.44 -3.03 -2.48
CA ALA A 41 13.43 -2.71 -1.07
C ALA A 41 13.14 -4.00 -0.29
N GLU A 42 13.94 -4.26 0.73
CA GLU A 42 13.69 -5.31 1.72
C GLU A 42 12.83 -4.73 2.82
N LEU A 43 11.62 -5.28 2.98
CA LEU A 43 10.66 -4.87 3.98
C LEU A 43 10.60 -5.93 5.07
N VAL A 44 10.58 -5.48 6.32
CA VAL A 44 10.34 -6.31 7.51
C VAL A 44 9.09 -5.83 8.21
N ALA A 45 8.25 -6.74 8.69
CA ALA A 45 7.10 -6.35 9.49
C ALA A 45 7.57 -5.78 10.84
N SER A 46 6.98 -4.67 11.27
CA SER A 46 7.40 -4.02 12.52
C SER A 46 6.93 -4.80 13.76
N CYS A 47 5.85 -5.56 13.63
CA CYS A 47 5.31 -6.40 14.70
C CYS A 47 5.99 -7.77 14.76
N ASP A 48 6.56 -8.24 13.64
CA ASP A 48 7.19 -9.55 13.55
C ASP A 48 8.42 -9.53 12.63
N PRO A 49 9.65 -9.68 13.17
CA PRO A 49 10.86 -9.62 12.37
C PRO A 49 11.11 -10.86 11.50
N THR A 50 10.30 -11.91 11.64
CA THR A 50 10.40 -13.13 10.81
C THR A 50 9.79 -12.90 9.43
N VAL A 51 8.77 -12.05 9.34
CA VAL A 51 8.16 -11.66 8.06
C VAL A 51 9.02 -10.60 7.39
N ARG A 52 9.86 -11.07 6.47
CA ARG A 52 10.72 -10.24 5.63
C ARG A 52 10.65 -10.66 4.18
N PHE A 53 10.61 -9.69 3.28
CA PHE A 53 10.52 -9.96 1.86
C PHE A 53 11.08 -8.81 1.04
N TRP A 54 11.43 -9.11 -0.20
CA TRP A 54 11.89 -8.13 -1.17
C TRP A 54 10.76 -7.78 -2.12
N LEU A 55 10.57 -6.47 -2.37
CA LEU A 55 9.70 -6.02 -3.46
C LEU A 55 10.39 -4.94 -4.30
N ASN A 56 9.90 -4.76 -5.52
CA ASN A 56 10.35 -3.66 -6.36
C ASN A 56 9.90 -2.33 -5.74
N ALA A 57 10.82 -1.38 -5.55
CA ALA A 57 10.51 -0.07 -4.97
C ALA A 57 9.52 0.74 -5.81
N ASN A 58 9.28 0.37 -7.08
CA ASN A 58 8.18 0.95 -7.85
C ASN A 58 6.81 0.55 -7.31
N ALA A 59 6.64 -0.63 -6.69
CA ALA A 59 5.37 -0.99 -6.06
C ALA A 59 5.05 -0.07 -4.86
N LEU A 60 6.06 0.45 -4.15
CA LEU A 60 5.87 1.45 -3.09
C LEU A 60 5.39 2.82 -3.62
N LYS A 61 5.47 3.06 -4.93
CA LYS A 61 4.87 4.26 -5.53
C LYS A 61 3.36 4.13 -5.65
N ASP A 62 2.84 2.91 -5.67
CA ASP A 62 1.42 2.65 -5.80
C ASP A 62 0.71 2.94 -4.47
N ARG A 63 -0.04 4.05 -4.43
CA ARG A 63 -0.71 4.53 -3.22
C ARG A 63 -1.94 3.71 -2.82
N HIS A 64 -2.44 2.86 -3.72
CA HIS A 64 -3.56 1.97 -3.43
C HIS A 64 -3.11 0.69 -2.72
N LEU A 65 -1.83 0.34 -2.85
CA LEU A 65 -1.22 -0.77 -2.13
C LEU A 65 -0.42 -0.28 -0.91
N TRP A 66 0.34 0.80 -1.07
CA TRP A 66 1.34 1.23 -0.10
C TRP A 66 1.24 2.72 0.26
N GLN A 67 1.07 2.98 1.54
CA GLN A 67 1.09 4.32 2.11
C GLN A 67 2.39 4.60 2.85
N ALA A 68 3.00 5.75 2.57
CA ALA A 68 4.19 6.19 3.28
C ALA A 68 3.84 6.59 4.72
N GLY A 69 4.70 6.21 5.65
CA GLY A 69 4.52 6.41 7.08
C GLY A 69 3.60 5.37 7.72
N TRP A 70 3.38 5.54 9.02
CA TRP A 70 2.41 4.75 9.77
C TRP A 70 1.02 5.33 9.58
N LYS A 71 0.11 4.54 9.02
CA LYS A 71 -1.30 4.90 8.91
C LYS A 71 -2.13 4.09 9.90
N THR A 72 -3.07 4.78 10.54
CA THR A 72 -4.09 4.17 11.39
C THR A 72 -5.18 3.55 10.53
N ARG A 73 -5.99 2.68 11.13
CA ARG A 73 -7.12 2.03 10.44
C ARG A 73 -8.12 3.04 9.89
N GLU A 74 -8.36 4.12 10.62
CA GLU A 74 -9.27 5.20 10.22
C GLU A 74 -8.75 5.95 8.98
N ALA A 75 -7.45 6.28 8.97
CA ALA A 75 -6.82 6.92 7.82
C ALA A 75 -6.89 6.04 6.56
N MET A 76 -6.76 4.72 6.72
CA MET A 76 -6.93 3.78 5.61
C MET A 76 -8.38 3.72 5.11
N ARG A 77 -9.36 3.74 6.02
CA ARG A 77 -10.79 3.73 5.67
C ARG A 77 -11.19 4.97 4.88
N SER A 78 -10.62 6.13 5.20
CA SER A 78 -10.86 7.37 4.46
C SER A 78 -10.28 7.38 3.04
N LEU A 79 -9.36 6.47 2.72
CA LEU A 79 -8.71 6.38 1.40
C LEU A 79 -9.39 5.36 0.48
N GLN A 80 -10.19 4.45 1.03
CA GLN A 80 -11.04 3.59 0.23
C GLN A 80 -12.31 4.36 -0.09
N PRO A 81 -12.74 4.44 -1.37
CA PRO A 81 -14.07 4.93 -1.66
C PRO A 81 -15.07 4.07 -0.88
N PRO A 82 -16.13 4.67 -0.31
CA PRO A 82 -17.14 3.90 0.39
C PRO A 82 -17.63 2.79 -0.55
N SER A 83 -17.46 1.54 -0.13
CA SER A 83 -18.00 0.37 -0.83
C SER A 83 -19.53 0.31 -0.80
N ASP A 84 -20.16 1.26 -0.11
CA ASP A 84 -21.62 1.48 -0.03
C ASP A 84 -22.23 2.27 -1.21
N VAL A 85 -21.45 2.64 -2.25
CA VAL A 85 -22.03 3.34 -3.43
C VAL A 85 -22.35 2.38 -4.58
N LEU A 86 -22.48 1.08 -4.30
CA LEU A 86 -23.03 0.13 -5.27
C LEU A 86 -24.38 -0.39 -4.78
N MET A 87 -25.41 -0.03 -5.55
CA MET A 87 -26.75 -0.65 -5.62
C MET A 87 -27.84 -0.02 -4.75
N ASP A 88 -28.18 1.24 -5.06
CA ASP A 88 -29.51 1.82 -4.77
C ASP A 88 -29.99 2.63 -5.99
N GLU A 89 -30.06 2.00 -7.17
CA GLU A 89 -30.71 2.63 -8.34
C GLU A 89 -31.21 1.59 -9.37
N LEU A 90 -31.76 0.46 -8.91
CA LEU A 90 -32.50 -0.48 -9.76
C LEU A 90 -33.70 -1.04 -8.98
N ASP A 91 -34.58 -0.17 -8.52
CA ASP A 91 -35.98 -0.54 -8.29
C ASP A 91 -36.85 0.56 -8.93
N GLU A 92 -37.05 0.45 -10.25
CA GLU A 92 -38.14 1.15 -10.92
C GLU A 92 -39.46 0.44 -10.52
N PRO A 93 -40.39 1.08 -9.80
CA PRO A 93 -41.68 0.47 -9.54
C PRO A 93 -42.50 0.51 -10.84
N SER A 94 -42.52 -0.61 -11.56
CA SER A 94 -43.48 -0.85 -12.64
C SER A 94 -44.89 -0.88 -12.03
N GLN A 95 -45.61 0.24 -12.14
CA GLN A 95 -47.03 0.31 -11.82
C GLN A 95 -47.83 -0.39 -12.91
N GLU A 96 -48.37 -1.57 -12.61
CA GLU A 96 -49.45 -2.19 -13.39
C GLU A 96 -50.77 -1.88 -12.69
N VAL A 97 -51.53 -0.95 -13.27
CA VAL A 97 -52.89 -0.58 -12.85
C VAL A 97 -53.88 -1.55 -13.49
N GLY A 98 -54.69 -2.21 -12.64
CA GLY A 98 -55.84 -3.03 -13.04
C GLY A 98 -57.13 -2.24 -13.12
#